data_AF-A0A524L256-F1
#
_entry.id   AF-A0A524L256-F1
#
_cell.length_a   1.000
_cell.length_b   1.000
_cell.length_c   1.000
_cell.angle_alpha   90.00
_cell.angle_beta   90.00
_cell.angle_gamma   90.00
#
_symmetry.space_group_name_H-M   'P 1'
#
loop_
_entity.id
_entity.type
_entity.pdbx_description
1 polymer ?
#
loop_
_entity_poly.entity_id
_entity_poly.type
_entity_poly.pdbx_seq_one_letter_code
_entity_poly.pdbx_strand_id
1 'polypeptide(L)'
;MQDTNDIKPIKFSLRFYIGIILLTTNQPIGWAAMLICNAIAIDKQNIFFTYLGVAFYALSWGMLGLGVLLAGPEGVRYSRLLLKRAWRYCTRFFKRGKRM
;
A
#
# COMPACT_ATOMS: atom_id res chain seq x y z
N MET A 1 12.64 -30.00 20.13
CA MET A 1 13.28 -28.78 19.60
C MET A 1 12.71 -28.53 18.22
N GLN A 2 12.09 -27.37 17.99
CA GLN A 2 11.54 -27.02 16.68
C GLN A 2 12.63 -26.27 15.91
N ASP A 3 13.13 -26.89 14.85
CA ASP A 3 14.26 -26.43 14.04
C ASP A 3 13.99 -25.01 13.49
N THR A 4 14.85 -24.06 13.84
CA THR A 4 14.72 -22.65 13.50
C THR A 4 15.11 -22.33 12.05
N ASN A 5 15.50 -23.34 11.26
CA ASN A 5 16.07 -23.13 9.92
C ASN A 5 15.13 -23.34 8.73
N ASP A 6 13.87 -23.73 8.93
CA ASP A 6 12.90 -23.93 7.82
C ASP A 6 12.03 -22.68 7.53
N ILE A 7 12.60 -21.48 7.69
CA ILE A 7 11.95 -20.25 7.21
C ILE A 7 12.18 -20.18 5.69
N LYS A 8 11.36 -20.91 4.91
CA LYS A 8 11.30 -20.72 3.46
C LYS A 8 11.08 -19.23 3.19
N PRO A 9 11.97 -18.55 2.42
CA PRO A 9 11.79 -17.15 2.11
C PRO A 9 10.46 -16.99 1.39
N ILE A 10 9.62 -16.09 1.91
CA ILE A 10 8.36 -15.74 1.27
C ILE A 10 8.73 -14.98 0.01
N LYS A 11 8.79 -15.70 -1.12
CA LYS A 11 9.05 -15.12 -2.43
C LYS A 11 7.78 -14.42 -2.89
N PHE A 12 7.83 -13.10 -2.96
CA PHE A 12 6.80 -12.30 -3.60
C PHE A 12 7.04 -12.22 -5.10
N SER A 13 5.98 -12.17 -5.89
CA SER A 13 6.13 -12.01 -7.33
C SER A 13 6.55 -10.57 -7.68
N LEU A 14 7.17 -10.39 -8.85
CA LEU A 14 7.46 -9.06 -9.40
C LEU A 14 6.17 -8.22 -9.49
N ARG A 15 5.03 -8.85 -9.81
CA ARG A 15 3.71 -8.19 -9.87
C ARG A 15 3.29 -7.60 -8.53
N PHE A 16 3.56 -8.31 -7.43
CA PHE A 16 3.29 -7.80 -6.09
C PHE A 16 4.14 -6.57 -5.77
N TYR A 17 5.45 -6.60 -6.07
CA TYR A 17 6.32 -5.44 -5.86
C TYR A 17 5.87 -4.22 -6.67
N ILE A 18 5.56 -4.41 -7.95
CA ILE A 18 5.02 -3.35 -8.81
C ILE A 18 3.71 -2.81 -8.24
N GLY A 19 2.82 -3.69 -7.77
CA GLY A 19 1.56 -3.28 -7.16
C GLY A 19 1.74 -2.45 -5.89
N ILE A 20 2.68 -2.83 -5.01
CA ILE A 20 3.01 -2.07 -3.80
C ILE A 20 3.63 -0.71 -4.15
N ILE A 21 4.53 -0.66 -5.14
CA ILE A 21 5.11 0.60 -5.61
C ILE A 21 4.01 1.53 -6.14
N LEU A 22 3.10 1.02 -6.98
CA LEU A 22 1.96 1.78 -7.47
C LEU A 22 1.08 2.32 -6.33
N LEU A 23 0.75 1.48 -5.34
CA LEU A 23 -0.06 1.88 -4.18
C LEU A 23 0.60 2.96 -3.31
N THR A 24 1.91 2.84 -3.09
CA THR A 24 2.66 3.74 -2.19
C THR A 24 3.02 5.06 -2.87
N THR A 25 3.38 5.03 -4.15
CA THR A 25 3.78 6.23 -4.91
C THR A 25 2.58 7.05 -5.41
N ASN A 26 1.41 6.43 -5.56
CA ASN A 26 0.20 7.09 -6.01
C ASN A 26 -0.12 8.38 -5.22
N GLN A 27 -0.16 8.29 -3.88
CA GLN A 27 -0.52 9.39 -3.00
C GLN A 27 0.45 10.59 -3.17
N PRO A 28 1.78 10.43 -2.99
CA PRO A 28 2.74 11.52 -3.25
C PRO A 28 2.60 12.14 -4.64
N ILE A 29 2.44 11.32 -5.69
CA ILE A 29 2.35 11.79 -7.07
C ILE A 29 1.09 12.65 -7.27
N GLY A 30 -0.07 12.19 -6.80
CA GLY A 30 -1.33 12.93 -6.92
C GLY A 30 -1.27 14.28 -6.20
N TRP A 31 -0.77 14.32 -4.96
CA TRP A 31 -0.62 15.56 -4.20
C TRP A 31 0.42 16.50 -4.80
N ALA A 32 1.56 15.98 -5.24
CA ALA A 32 2.59 16.79 -5.89
C ALA A 32 2.08 17.44 -7.17
N ALA A 33 1.34 16.70 -8.01
CA ALA A 33 0.73 17.24 -9.22
C ALA A 33 -0.25 18.38 -8.89
N MET A 34 -1.13 18.20 -7.89
CA MET A 34 -2.06 19.24 -7.44
C MET A 34 -1.34 20.48 -6.92
N LEU A 35 -0.28 20.32 -6.12
CA LEU A 35 0.49 21.43 -5.57
C LEU A 35 1.20 22.21 -6.67
N ILE A 36 1.94 21.52 -7.55
CA ILE A 36 2.69 22.16 -8.63
C ILE A 36 1.74 22.86 -9.61
N CYS A 37 0.67 22.19 -10.03
CA CYS A 37 -0.28 22.76 -10.97
C CYS A 37 -1.03 23.96 -10.40
N ASN A 38 -1.44 23.94 -9.12
CA ASN A 38 -2.07 25.09 -8.50
C ASN A 38 -1.09 26.25 -8.23
N ALA A 39 0.16 25.96 -7.90
CA ALA A 39 1.19 27.01 -7.80
C ALA A 39 1.36 27.74 -9.14
N ILE A 40 1.39 26.99 -10.25
CA ILE A 40 1.43 27.55 -11.61
C ILE A 40 0.13 28.29 -11.94
N ALA A 41 -1.03 27.78 -11.51
CA ALA A 41 -2.33 28.43 -11.73
C ALA A 41 -2.38 29.83 -11.08
N ILE A 42 -1.80 29.97 -9.87
CA ILE A 42 -1.70 31.25 -9.16
C ILE A 42 -0.75 32.20 -9.90
N ASP A 43 0.43 31.72 -10.32
CA ASP A 43 1.40 32.52 -11.09
C ASP A 43 0.82 33.04 -12.42
N LYS A 44 0.07 32.18 -13.12
CA LYS A 44 -0.50 32.49 -14.45
C LYS A 44 -1.89 33.09 -14.40
N GLN A 45 -2.50 33.19 -13.21
CA GLN A 45 -3.92 33.53 -13.01
C GLN A 45 -4.86 32.78 -13.97
N ASN A 46 -4.55 31.51 -14.26
CA ASN A 46 -5.26 30.72 -15.26
C ASN A 46 -5.76 29.40 -14.67
N ILE A 47 -7.09 29.26 -14.63
CA ILE A 47 -7.79 28.09 -14.10
C ILE A 47 -7.50 26.79 -14.85
N PHE A 48 -7.01 26.88 -16.10
CA PHE A 48 -6.60 25.72 -16.89
C PHE A 48 -5.61 24.84 -16.14
N PHE A 49 -4.64 25.45 -15.42
CA PHE A 49 -3.64 24.68 -14.68
C PHE A 49 -4.25 23.94 -13.49
N THR A 50 -5.28 24.49 -12.84
CA THR A 50 -6.03 23.77 -11.80
C THR A 50 -6.72 22.54 -12.39
N TYR A 51 -7.38 22.65 -13.55
CA TYR A 51 -7.98 21.50 -14.22
C TYR A 51 -6.95 20.45 -14.63
N LEU A 52 -5.78 20.88 -15.09
CA LEU A 52 -4.67 19.98 -15.41
C LEU A 52 -4.17 19.22 -14.17
N GLY A 53 -4.04 19.90 -13.03
CA GLY A 53 -3.70 19.27 -11.76
C GLY A 53 -4.73 18.23 -11.32
N VAL A 54 -6.03 18.55 -11.45
CA VAL A 54 -7.13 17.63 -11.15
C VAL A 54 -7.10 16.42 -12.09
N ALA A 55 -6.78 16.61 -13.38
CA ALA A 55 -6.65 15.51 -14.33
C ALA A 55 -5.51 14.56 -13.95
N PHE A 56 -4.33 15.08 -13.58
CA PHE A 56 -3.22 14.26 -13.09
C PHE A 56 -3.56 13.56 -11.77
N TYR A 57 -4.27 14.25 -10.88
CA TYR A 57 -4.78 13.63 -9.66
C TYR A 57 -5.72 12.48 -9.99
N ALA A 58 -6.67 12.64 -10.92
CA ALA A 58 -7.56 11.56 -11.35
C ALA A 58 -6.78 10.38 -11.98
N LEU A 59 -5.75 10.64 -12.78
CA LEU A 59 -4.89 9.59 -13.34
C LEU A 59 -4.15 8.79 -12.26
N SER A 60 -3.77 9.43 -11.16
CA SER A 60 -3.16 8.75 -10.01
C SER A 60 -4.10 7.66 -9.44
N TRP A 61 -5.42 7.87 -9.45
CA TRP A 61 -6.39 6.85 -9.03
C TRP A 61 -6.35 5.60 -9.93
N GLY A 62 -5.97 5.74 -11.20
CA GLY A 62 -5.69 4.60 -12.08
C GLY A 62 -4.51 3.77 -11.58
N MET A 63 -3.44 4.41 -11.10
CA MET A 63 -2.31 3.73 -10.46
C MET A 63 -2.74 3.01 -9.19
N LEU A 64 -3.61 3.63 -8.38
CA LEU A 64 -4.18 2.99 -7.20
C LEU A 64 -4.95 1.72 -7.56
N GLY A 65 -5.86 1.81 -8.54
CA GLY A 65 -6.64 0.66 -9.01
C GLY A 65 -5.77 -0.48 -9.53
N LEU A 66 -4.78 -0.16 -10.37
CA LEU A 66 -3.81 -1.15 -10.88
C LEU A 66 -2.96 -1.74 -9.75
N GLY A 67 -2.55 -0.91 -8.79
CA GLY A 67 -1.80 -1.35 -7.62
C GLY A 67 -2.59 -2.34 -6.76
N VAL A 68 -3.88 -2.07 -6.51
CA VAL A 68 -4.79 -2.99 -5.82
C VAL A 68 -4.96 -4.29 -6.59
N LEU A 69 -5.14 -4.21 -7.92
CA LEU A 69 -5.35 -5.38 -8.76
C LEU A 69 -4.11 -6.30 -8.79
N LEU A 70 -2.91 -5.72 -8.85
CA LEU A 70 -1.65 -6.44 -8.92
C LEU A 70 -1.21 -6.99 -7.55
N ALA A 71 -1.31 -6.19 -6.48
CA ALA A 71 -0.86 -6.59 -5.14
C ALA A 71 -1.94 -7.30 -4.32
N GLY A 72 -3.22 -7.17 -4.68
CA GLY A 72 -4.36 -7.64 -3.89
C GLY A 72 -4.33 -9.13 -3.52
N PRO A 73 -4.22 -10.06 -4.49
CA PRO A 73 -4.27 -11.50 -4.21
C PRO A 73 -3.14 -11.97 -3.27
N GLU A 74 -1.91 -11.53 -3.53
CA GLU A 74 -0.73 -11.87 -2.71
C GLU A 74 -0.75 -11.14 -1.36
N GLY A 75 -1.16 -9.87 -1.36
CA GLY A 75 -1.27 -9.04 -0.16
C GLY A 75 -2.31 -9.59 0.82
N VAL A 76 -3.50 -9.96 0.36
CA VAL A 76 -4.54 -10.55 1.23
C VAL A 76 -4.07 -11.87 1.82
N ARG A 77 -3.41 -12.72 1.02
CA ARG A 77 -2.84 -14.00 1.50
C ARG A 77 -1.79 -13.76 2.57
N TYR A 78 -0.90 -12.79 2.38
CA TYR A 78 0.14 -12.44 3.34
C TYR A 78 -0.44 -11.83 4.62
N SER A 79 -1.35 -10.88 4.51
CA SER A 79 -2.02 -10.25 5.65
C SER A 79 -2.78 -11.27 6.51
N ARG A 80 -3.48 -12.22 5.89
CA ARG A 80 -4.15 -13.33 6.62
C ARG A 80 -3.16 -14.20 7.37
N LEU A 81 -1.97 -14.46 6.82
CA LEU A 81 -0.93 -15.24 7.51
C LEU A 81 -0.37 -14.48 8.71
N LEU A 82 -0.12 -13.17 8.56
CA LEU A 82 0.32 -12.30 9.65
C LEU A 82 -0.73 -12.22 10.76
N LEU A 83 -2.00 -11.99 10.42
CA LEU A 83 -3.12 -11.99 11.35
C LEU A 83 -3.25 -13.32 12.10
N LYS A 84 -3.16 -14.46 11.41
CA LYS A 84 -3.18 -15.79 12.06
C LYS A 84 -1.96 -16.01 12.98
N ARG A 85 -0.79 -15.45 12.66
CA ARG A 85 0.38 -15.50 13.55
C ARG A 85 0.17 -14.62 14.79
N ALA A 86 -0.25 -13.37 14.60
CA ALA A 86 -0.55 -12.44 15.68
C ALA A 86 -1.65 -12.99 16.60
N TRP A 87 -2.74 -13.53 16.05
CA TRP A 87 -3.82 -14.15 16.81
C TRP A 87 -3.33 -15.34 17.66
N ARG A 88 -2.49 -16.22 17.10
CA ARG A 88 -1.89 -17.33 17.86
C ARG A 88 -0.96 -16.85 18.97
N TYR A 89 -0.27 -15.73 18.77
CA TYR A 89 0.56 -15.12 19.80
C TYR A 89 -0.30 -14.55 20.93
N CYS A 90 -1.31 -13.76 20.60
CA CYS A 90 -2.23 -13.15 21.59
C CYS A 90 -2.99 -14.22 22.39
N THR A 91 -3.50 -15.27 21.74
CA THR A 91 -4.22 -16.36 22.42
C THR A 91 -3.33 -17.18 23.35
N ARG A 92 -2.03 -17.33 23.04
CA ARG A 92 -1.06 -17.96 23.95
C ARG A 92 -0.77 -17.10 25.18
N PHE A 93 -0.67 -15.78 25.01
CA PHE A 93 -0.53 -14.84 26.11
C PHE A 93 -1.76 -14.89 27.05
N PHE A 94 -2.97 -14.87 26.48
CA PHE A 94 -4.21 -14.95 27.25
C PHE A 94 -4.38 -16.27 28.02
N LYS A 95 -3.94 -17.41 27.45
CA LYS A 95 -3.98 -18.70 28.16
C LYS A 95 -2.94 -18.84 29.28
N ARG A 96 -1.82 -18.11 29.24
CA ARG A 96 -0.82 -18.10 30.32
C ARG A 96 -1.24 -17.24 31.50
N GLY A 97 -1.96 -16.14 31.27
CA GLY A 97 -2.47 -15.28 32.35
C GLY A 97 -3.61 -15.88 33.19
N LYS A 98 -4.22 -16.99 32.76
CA LYS A 98 -5.35 -17.65 33.46
C LYS A 98 -4.91 -18.83 34.37
N ARG A 99 -3.60 -19.07 34.50
CA ARG A 99 -2.99 -20.12 35.35
C ARG A 99 -2.13 -19.56 36.49
N MET A 100 -2.14 -18.25 36.69
CA MET A 100 -1.79 -17.60 37.96
C MET A 100 -3.09 -17.15 38.61
#